data_AF-A0A5C0VID0-F1
#
_entry.id   AF-A0A5C0VID0-F1
#
_cell.length_a   1.000
_cell.length_b   1.000
_cell.length_c   1.000
_cell.angle_alpha   90.00
_cell.angle_beta   90.00
_cell.angle_gamma   90.00
#
_symmetry.space_group_name_H-M   'P 1'
#
loop_
_entity.id
_entity.type
_entity.pdbx_description
1 polymer ?
#
loop_
_entity_poly.entity_id
_entity_poly.type
_entity_poly.pdbx_seq_one_letter_code
_entity_poly.pdbx_strand_id
1 'polypeptide(L)'
;MPLNLTKTYPQLLELVHMNAAQRNNSLQGIFARDMVNNADFKFREKQIRPTKIEGEAPMQTLFKHLTSREDKDEKGNKLGSRSFEMARSERLHWIKHHIEEKRITNIDVFSFQDRIDRKDVIRTYIYDLEQEYIIILEPQRSGTDYYLLTAYYLNEPGGKKQIENKRKKRLEEVY
;
A
#
# COMPACT_ATOMS: atom_id res chain seq x y z
N MET A 1 -15.32 10.12 -19.58
CA MET A 1 -14.33 9.26 -18.89
C MET A 1 -14.74 9.14 -17.42
N PRO A 2 -14.55 7.99 -16.76
CA PRO A 2 -14.75 7.88 -15.31
C PRO A 2 -13.87 8.90 -14.58
N LEU A 3 -14.47 9.83 -13.84
CA LEU A 3 -13.81 10.97 -13.17
C LEU A 3 -12.58 10.56 -12.34
N ASN A 4 -12.62 9.39 -11.72
CA ASN A 4 -11.56 8.86 -10.88
C ASN A 4 -10.30 8.43 -11.65
N LEU A 5 -10.39 8.19 -12.96
CA LEU A 5 -9.20 7.88 -13.78
C LEU A 5 -8.37 9.11 -14.11
N THR A 6 -8.92 10.33 -14.00
CA THR A 6 -8.17 11.56 -14.29
C THR A 6 -7.54 12.18 -13.04
N LYS A 7 -7.78 11.60 -11.85
CA LYS A 7 -7.23 12.10 -10.59
C LYS A 7 -5.72 11.87 -10.52
N THR A 8 -5.02 12.85 -9.98
CA THR A 8 -3.57 12.82 -9.76
C THR A 8 -3.26 13.19 -8.32
N TYR A 9 -2.17 12.67 -7.77
CA TYR A 9 -1.68 13.06 -6.45
C TYR A 9 -1.55 14.61 -6.31
N PRO A 10 -1.97 15.23 -5.19
CA PRO A 10 -2.54 14.63 -3.97
C PRO A 10 -4.08 14.64 -3.93
N GLN A 11 -4.76 14.65 -5.08
CA GLN A 11 -6.23 14.59 -5.09
C GLN A 11 -6.72 13.24 -4.56
N LEU A 12 -7.92 13.22 -3.96
CA LEU A 12 -8.60 11.99 -3.55
C LEU A 12 -9.57 11.53 -4.64
N LEU A 13 -9.79 10.22 -4.71
CA LEU A 13 -10.86 9.66 -5.54
C LEU A 13 -12.21 10.01 -4.95
N GLU A 14 -13.17 10.34 -5.81
CA GLU A 14 -14.53 10.63 -5.39
C GLU A 14 -15.32 9.32 -5.33
N LEU A 15 -15.41 8.75 -4.12
CA LEU A 15 -16.05 7.45 -3.87
C LEU A 15 -17.29 7.55 -2.98
N VAL A 16 -17.48 8.66 -2.26
CA VAL A 16 -18.52 8.85 -1.24
C VAL A 16 -19.93 8.71 -1.82
N HIS A 17 -20.15 9.21 -3.04
CA HIS A 17 -21.46 9.18 -3.71
C HIS A 17 -21.75 7.86 -4.44
N MET A 18 -20.82 6.89 -4.40
CA MET A 18 -20.91 5.63 -5.13
C MET A 18 -21.38 4.48 -4.24
N ASN A 19 -22.27 3.64 -4.76
CA ASN A 19 -22.62 2.38 -4.10
C ASN A 19 -21.43 1.38 -4.14
N ALA A 20 -21.55 0.25 -3.44
CA ALA A 20 -20.45 -0.71 -3.32
C ALA A 20 -19.97 -1.27 -4.67
N ALA A 21 -20.89 -1.58 -5.59
CA ALA A 21 -20.55 -2.09 -6.91
C ALA A 21 -19.85 -1.03 -7.77
N GLN A 22 -20.34 0.22 -7.74
CA GLN A 22 -19.73 1.36 -8.43
C GLN A 22 -18.32 1.66 -7.89
N ARG A 23 -18.14 1.66 -6.56
CA ARG A 23 -16.82 1.82 -5.93
C ARG A 23 -15.86 0.74 -6.38
N ASN A 24 -16.29 -0.52 -6.33
CA ASN A 24 -15.46 -1.64 -6.75
C ASN A 24 -15.05 -1.52 -8.22
N ASN A 25 -15.98 -1.21 -9.12
CA ASN A 25 -15.69 -1.04 -10.55
C ASN A 25 -14.72 0.14 -10.80
N SER A 26 -14.92 1.27 -10.11
CA SER A 26 -14.03 2.44 -10.21
C SER A 26 -12.61 2.10 -9.73
N LEU A 27 -12.48 1.41 -8.59
CA LEU A 27 -11.20 1.04 -8.00
C LEU A 27 -10.48 -0.04 -8.82
N GLN A 28 -11.22 -1.03 -9.34
CA GLN A 28 -10.65 -2.04 -10.23
C GLN A 28 -10.11 -1.42 -11.52
N GLY A 29 -10.79 -0.42 -12.09
CA GLY A 29 -10.28 0.30 -13.27
C GLY A 29 -8.93 0.98 -13.01
N ILE A 30 -8.78 1.61 -11.84
CA ILE A 30 -7.51 2.22 -11.41
C ILE A 30 -6.44 1.16 -11.17
N PHE A 31 -6.77 0.12 -10.41
CA PHE A 31 -5.85 -0.97 -10.10
C PHE A 31 -5.35 -1.66 -11.38
N ALA A 32 -6.26 -1.91 -12.33
CA ALA A 32 -5.92 -2.51 -13.61
C ALA A 32 -4.98 -1.61 -14.41
N ARG A 33 -5.27 -0.31 -14.53
CA ARG A 33 -4.42 0.65 -15.23
C ARG A 33 -3.04 0.79 -14.59
N ASP A 34 -2.98 0.86 -13.26
CA ASP A 34 -1.78 1.27 -12.53
C ASP A 34 -0.84 0.09 -12.22
N MET A 35 -1.39 -1.10 -11.99
CA MET A 35 -0.64 -2.26 -11.48
C MET A 35 -0.75 -3.51 -12.35
N VAL A 36 -1.94 -3.83 -12.87
CA VAL A 36 -2.14 -5.11 -13.61
C VAL A 36 -1.66 -5.00 -15.05
N ASN A 37 -2.06 -3.95 -15.76
CA ASN A 37 -1.75 -3.70 -17.17
C ASN A 37 -0.55 -2.76 -17.32
N ASN A 38 0.32 -2.72 -16.31
CA ASN A 38 1.50 -1.86 -16.25
C ASN A 38 2.76 -2.72 -16.08
N ALA A 39 3.40 -3.06 -17.19
CA ALA A 39 4.63 -3.86 -17.19
C ALA A 39 5.82 -3.14 -16.51
N ASP A 40 5.76 -1.81 -16.41
CA ASP A 40 6.77 -0.97 -15.78
C ASP A 40 6.40 -0.54 -14.36
N PHE A 41 5.50 -1.29 -13.70
CA PHE A 41 5.23 -1.13 -12.27
C PHE A 41 6.43 -1.66 -11.44
N LYS A 42 7.47 -0.84 -11.36
CA LYS A 42 8.78 -1.14 -10.75
C LYS A 42 9.14 -0.06 -9.73
N PHE A 43 9.85 -0.46 -8.68
CA PHE A 43 10.45 0.47 -7.71
C PHE A 43 11.97 0.33 -7.78
N ARG A 44 12.66 1.40 -8.18
CA ARG A 44 14.13 1.44 -8.35
C ARG A 44 14.66 0.25 -9.15
N GLU A 45 14.15 0.07 -10.36
CA GLU A 45 14.44 -1.03 -11.29
C GLU A 45 13.97 -2.44 -10.85
N LYS A 46 13.49 -2.61 -9.62
CA LYS A 46 12.99 -3.90 -9.11
C LYS A 46 11.50 -4.07 -9.42
N GLN A 47 11.12 -5.23 -9.95
CA GLN A 47 9.73 -5.52 -10.28
C GLN A 47 8.89 -5.63 -9.01
N ILE A 48 7.70 -5.01 -9.00
CA ILE A 48 6.74 -5.22 -7.93
C ILE A 48 5.81 -6.37 -8.32
N ARG A 49 5.64 -7.31 -7.39
CA ARG A 49 4.78 -8.48 -7.52
C ARG A 49 3.72 -8.51 -6.41
N PRO A 50 2.55 -9.12 -6.65
CA PRO A 50 1.61 -9.43 -5.57
C PRO A 50 2.14 -10.58 -4.70
N THR A 51 1.78 -10.59 -3.42
CA THR A 51 1.99 -11.74 -2.54
C THR A 51 1.12 -12.92 -2.99
N LYS A 52 1.67 -14.13 -2.98
CA LYS A 52 0.91 -15.36 -3.28
C LYS A 52 0.35 -15.95 -1.99
N ILE A 53 -0.95 -16.21 -1.97
CA ILE A 53 -1.62 -17.00 -0.93
C ILE A 53 -2.19 -18.24 -1.62
N GLU A 54 -2.02 -19.41 -1.00
CA GLU A 54 -2.49 -20.67 -1.56
C GLU A 54 -4.02 -20.65 -1.74
N GLY A 55 -4.49 -21.00 -2.94
CA GLY A 55 -5.93 -21.00 -3.27
C GLY A 55 -6.53 -19.63 -3.63
N GLU A 56 -5.78 -18.52 -3.55
CA GLU A 56 -6.27 -17.19 -3.92
C GLU A 56 -5.58 -16.61 -5.16
N ALA A 57 -6.32 -15.82 -5.94
CA ALA A 57 -5.76 -15.07 -7.07
C ALA A 57 -4.88 -13.91 -6.55
N PRO A 58 -3.54 -13.92 -6.77
CA PRO A 58 -2.63 -12.98 -6.09
C PRO A 58 -2.97 -11.51 -6.29
N MET A 59 -3.39 -11.12 -7.50
CA MET A 59 -3.79 -9.75 -7.80
C MET A 59 -5.09 -9.33 -7.10
N GLN A 60 -6.05 -10.26 -6.93
CA GLN A 60 -7.28 -9.98 -6.19
C GLN A 60 -7.01 -9.84 -4.69
N THR A 61 -6.14 -10.69 -4.14
CA THR A 61 -5.66 -10.57 -2.75
C THR A 61 -4.98 -9.22 -2.52
N LEU A 62 -4.08 -8.81 -3.43
CA LEU A 62 -3.44 -7.50 -3.36
C LEU A 62 -4.47 -6.36 -3.41
N PHE A 63 -5.39 -6.39 -4.37
CA PHE A 63 -6.45 -5.40 -4.47
C PHE A 63 -7.27 -5.29 -3.18
N LYS A 64 -7.64 -6.42 -2.58
CA LYS A 64 -8.31 -6.49 -1.29
C LYS A 64 -7.45 -5.86 -0.20
N HIS A 65 -6.14 -6.14 -0.14
CA HIS A 65 -5.24 -5.55 0.86
C HIS A 65 -5.11 -4.02 0.75
N LEU A 66 -5.19 -3.49 -0.47
CA LEU A 66 -5.08 -2.05 -0.74
C LEU A 66 -6.38 -1.28 -0.52
N THR A 67 -7.54 -1.95 -0.50
CA THR A 67 -8.86 -1.29 -0.39
C THR A 67 -9.64 -1.65 0.88
N SER A 68 -9.15 -2.64 1.64
CA SER A 68 -9.76 -3.09 2.90
C SER A 68 -8.77 -3.08 4.05
N ARG A 69 -9.32 -3.19 5.26
CA ARG A 69 -8.59 -3.26 6.51
C ARG A 69 -9.06 -4.46 7.31
N GLU A 70 -8.15 -5.04 8.10
CA GLU A 70 -8.48 -6.12 9.04
C GLU A 70 -9.47 -5.64 10.10
N ASP A 71 -10.55 -6.39 10.24
CA ASP A 71 -11.56 -6.15 11.25
C ASP A 71 -11.00 -6.53 12.62
N LYS A 72 -11.29 -5.69 13.60
CA LYS A 72 -10.88 -5.88 14.99
C LYS A 72 -12.10 -5.85 15.90
N ASP A 73 -12.06 -6.62 16.98
CA ASP A 73 -13.05 -6.53 18.05
C ASP A 73 -12.86 -5.25 18.88
N GLU A 74 -13.75 -5.00 19.84
CA GLU A 74 -13.69 -3.85 20.76
C GLU A 74 -12.39 -3.78 21.59
N LYS A 75 -11.69 -4.91 21.73
CA LYS A 75 -10.43 -5.05 22.45
C LYS A 75 -9.21 -4.92 21.53
N GLY A 76 -9.42 -4.73 20.23
CA GLY A 76 -8.38 -4.58 19.21
C GLY A 76 -7.83 -5.90 18.65
N ASN A 77 -8.41 -7.05 19.00
CA ASN A 77 -8.01 -8.36 18.47
C ASN A 77 -8.53 -8.56 17.05
N LYS A 78 -7.74 -9.19 16.18
CA LYS A 78 -8.11 -9.46 14.79
C LYS A 78 -9.23 -10.50 14.71
N LEU A 79 -10.28 -10.18 13.96
CA LEU A 79 -11.43 -11.08 13.74
C LEU A 79 -11.22 -12.07 12.57
N GLY A 80 -10.16 -11.88 11.77
CA GLY A 80 -9.88 -12.71 10.59
C GLY A 80 -10.66 -12.30 9.34
N SER A 81 -11.64 -11.40 9.46
CA SER A 81 -12.30 -10.74 8.33
C SER A 81 -11.66 -9.41 7.98
N ARG A 82 -12.02 -8.87 6.80
CA ARG A 82 -11.58 -7.56 6.33
C ARG A 82 -12.76 -6.79 5.74
N SER A 83 -12.90 -5.53 6.15
CA SER A 83 -13.94 -4.61 5.63
C SER A 83 -13.33 -3.51 4.77
N PHE A 84 -14.11 -3.04 3.79
CA PHE A 84 -13.76 -1.92 2.94
C PHE A 84 -13.38 -0.68 3.78
N GLU A 85 -12.24 -0.06 3.48
CA GLU A 85 -11.79 1.16 4.15
C GLU A 85 -11.71 2.32 3.15
N MET A 86 -12.50 3.37 3.40
CA MET A 86 -12.61 4.53 2.50
C MET A 86 -11.26 5.26 2.36
N ALA A 87 -10.59 5.54 3.47
CA ALA A 87 -9.33 6.31 3.50
C ALA A 87 -8.19 5.63 2.71
N ARG A 88 -8.15 4.30 2.68
CA ARG A 88 -7.24 3.53 1.82
C ARG A 88 -7.64 3.66 0.36
N SER A 89 -8.92 3.38 0.10
CA SER A 89 -9.45 3.27 -1.25
C SER A 89 -9.35 4.58 -2.04
N GLU A 90 -9.63 5.72 -1.40
CA GLU A 90 -9.55 7.03 -2.05
C GLU A 90 -8.13 7.44 -2.45
N ARG A 91 -7.11 6.76 -1.93
CA ARG A 91 -5.68 6.97 -2.22
C ARG A 91 -5.07 5.86 -3.08
N LEU A 92 -5.85 4.94 -3.63
CA LEU A 92 -5.32 3.79 -4.38
C LEU A 92 -4.36 4.21 -5.51
N HIS A 93 -4.70 5.27 -6.26
CA HIS A 93 -3.87 5.79 -7.35
C HIS A 93 -2.57 6.47 -6.88
N TRP A 94 -2.45 6.80 -5.58
CA TRP A 94 -1.22 7.38 -5.04
C TRP A 94 -0.08 6.36 -5.04
N ILE A 95 -0.39 5.06 -4.95
CA ILE A 95 0.64 4.03 -4.88
C ILE A 95 1.57 4.12 -6.09
N LYS A 96 1.01 4.18 -7.31
CA LYS A 96 1.80 4.34 -8.53
C LYS A 96 2.65 5.63 -8.51
N HIS A 97 2.07 6.74 -8.08
CA HIS A 97 2.79 8.01 -7.98
C HIS A 97 4.05 7.93 -7.11
N HIS A 98 3.94 7.25 -5.97
CA HIS A 98 5.05 7.08 -5.01
C HIS A 98 6.05 6.01 -5.46
N ILE A 99 5.58 4.90 -6.05
CA ILE A 99 6.44 3.85 -6.61
C ILE A 99 7.32 4.42 -7.74
N GLU A 100 6.77 5.28 -8.59
CA GLU A 100 7.51 5.90 -9.68
C GLU A 100 8.43 7.07 -9.23
N GLU A 101 8.46 7.38 -7.92
CA GLU A 101 9.24 8.49 -7.33
C GLU A 101 9.08 9.84 -8.08
N LYS A 102 7.89 10.07 -8.69
CA LYS A 102 7.63 11.22 -9.59
C LYS A 102 7.77 12.59 -8.92
N ARG A 103 7.61 12.65 -7.61
CA ARG A 103 7.85 13.85 -6.80
C ARG A 103 8.42 13.43 -5.45
N ILE A 104 9.69 13.72 -5.22
CA ILE A 104 10.44 13.22 -4.05
C ILE A 104 10.33 14.17 -2.84
N THR A 105 9.77 15.37 -3.01
CA THR A 105 9.58 16.30 -1.88
C THR A 105 8.66 15.66 -0.85
N ASN A 106 9.14 15.53 0.39
CA ASN A 106 8.44 14.94 1.54
C ASN A 106 8.24 13.42 1.51
N ILE A 107 8.88 12.70 0.59
CA ILE A 107 8.94 11.23 0.63
C ILE A 107 10.24 10.79 1.30
N ASP A 108 10.13 9.93 2.31
CA ASP A 108 11.28 9.20 2.87
C ASP A 108 11.14 7.71 2.59
N VAL A 109 12.20 7.12 2.02
CA VAL A 109 12.28 5.70 1.72
C VAL A 109 13.30 5.07 2.66
N PHE A 110 12.87 4.08 3.43
CA PHE A 110 13.75 3.39 4.37
C PHE A 110 13.39 1.91 4.52
N SER A 111 14.38 1.07 4.79
CA SER A 111 14.13 -0.31 5.19
C SER A 111 14.23 -0.47 6.71
N PHE A 112 13.45 -1.39 7.26
CA PHE A 112 13.45 -1.74 8.67
C PHE A 112 13.24 -3.25 8.85
N GLN A 113 13.87 -3.82 9.87
CA GLN A 113 13.70 -5.24 10.22
C GLN A 113 12.50 -5.41 11.15
N ASP A 114 11.36 -5.83 10.61
CA ASP A 114 10.16 -6.18 11.38
C ASP A 114 10.27 -7.56 12.02
N ARG A 115 9.69 -7.70 13.21
CA ARG A 115 9.52 -9.00 13.87
C ARG A 115 8.09 -9.52 13.63
N ILE A 116 7.95 -10.56 12.81
CA ILE A 116 6.67 -11.17 12.44
C ILE A 116 6.74 -12.66 12.76
N ASP A 117 5.81 -13.17 13.57
CA ASP A 117 5.76 -14.59 13.96
C ASP A 117 7.11 -15.15 14.43
N ARG A 118 7.81 -14.36 15.26
CA ARG A 118 9.16 -14.62 15.79
C ARG A 118 10.27 -14.71 14.73
N LYS A 119 10.04 -14.26 13.52
CA LYS A 119 11.03 -14.14 12.45
C LYS A 119 11.32 -12.69 12.15
N ASP A 120 12.57 -12.44 11.79
CA ASP A 120 13.00 -11.13 11.30
C ASP A 120 12.74 -11.05 9.80
N VAL A 121 12.01 -10.02 9.38
CA VAL A 121 11.59 -9.78 7.99
C VAL A 121 11.93 -8.34 7.65
N ILE A 122 12.75 -8.14 6.63
CA ILE A 122 13.06 -6.81 6.12
C ILE A 122 11.85 -6.30 5.35
N ARG A 123 11.46 -5.05 5.61
CA ARG A 123 10.44 -4.33 4.84
C ARG A 123 10.96 -2.96 4.44
N THR A 124 10.59 -2.54 3.24
CA THR A 124 10.89 -1.22 2.69
C THR A 124 9.64 -0.36 2.76
N TYR A 125 9.79 0.80 3.36
CA TYR A 125 8.72 1.75 3.64
C TYR A 125 8.91 2.97 2.74
N ILE A 126 7.87 3.34 1.99
CA ILE A 126 7.82 4.60 1.25
C ILE A 126 6.82 5.48 1.99
N TYR A 127 7.33 6.49 2.68
CA TYR A 127 6.58 7.30 3.61
C TYR A 127 6.44 8.73 3.10
N ASP A 128 5.21 9.11 2.79
CA ASP A 128 4.83 10.50 2.55
C ASP A 128 4.61 11.20 3.89
N LEU A 129 5.58 12.05 4.25
CA LEU A 129 5.60 12.81 5.50
C LEU A 129 4.53 13.89 5.55
N GLU A 130 4.13 14.42 4.38
CA GLU A 130 3.16 15.51 4.27
C GLU A 130 1.74 14.97 4.37
N GLN A 131 1.44 13.90 3.63
CA GLN A 131 0.11 13.28 3.63
C GLN A 131 -0.05 12.17 4.67
N GLU A 132 0.98 11.92 5.49
CA GLU A 132 1.03 10.82 6.47
C GLU A 132 0.58 9.47 5.87
N TYR A 133 1.07 9.17 4.67
CA TYR A 133 0.69 7.98 3.90
C TYR A 133 1.88 7.04 3.75
N ILE A 134 1.65 5.74 3.93
CA ILE A 134 2.70 4.74 3.91
C ILE A 134 2.41 3.65 2.88
N ILE A 135 3.43 3.26 2.13
CA ILE A 135 3.44 2.06 1.29
C ILE A 135 4.49 1.11 1.86
N ILE A 136 4.13 -0.17 1.99
CA ILE A 136 5.00 -1.19 2.56
C ILE A 136 5.29 -2.24 1.49
N LEU A 137 6.57 -2.38 1.18
CA LEU A 137 7.14 -3.38 0.32
C LEU A 137 7.93 -4.41 1.15
N GLU A 138 8.02 -5.63 0.66
CA GLU A 138 8.91 -6.66 1.19
C GLU A 138 9.85 -7.13 0.08
N PRO A 139 11.17 -6.93 0.18
CA PRO A 139 12.11 -7.41 -0.81
C PRO A 139 12.04 -8.94 -0.88
N GLN A 140 12.02 -9.47 -2.11
CA GLN A 140 12.15 -10.90 -2.31
C GLN A 140 13.54 -11.35 -1.85
N ARG A 141 13.66 -12.61 -1.38
CA ARG A 141 14.94 -13.19 -0.94
C ARG A 141 16.07 -13.10 -1.97
N SER A 142 15.75 -13.04 -3.27
CA SER A 142 16.74 -12.86 -4.35
C SER A 142 17.29 -11.43 -4.44
N GLY A 143 16.64 -10.46 -3.80
CA GLY A 143 16.98 -9.03 -3.88
C GLY A 143 16.60 -8.35 -5.20
N THR A 144 15.98 -9.07 -6.14
CA THR A 144 15.68 -8.59 -7.50
C THR A 144 14.31 -7.93 -7.63
N ASP A 145 13.36 -8.32 -6.79
CA ASP A 145 11.94 -7.92 -6.87
C ASP A 145 11.41 -7.54 -5.48
N TYR A 146 10.24 -6.88 -5.45
CA TYR A 146 9.47 -6.62 -4.24
C TYR A 146 8.11 -7.30 -4.27
N TYR A 147 7.59 -7.62 -3.09
CA TYR A 147 6.16 -7.81 -2.87
C TYR A 147 5.54 -6.52 -2.34
N LEU A 148 4.50 -6.02 -2.99
CA LEU A 148 3.67 -4.95 -2.42
C LEU A 148 2.71 -5.56 -1.40
N LEU A 149 2.87 -5.21 -0.13
CA LEU A 149 2.06 -5.80 0.94
C LEU A 149 0.77 -5.04 1.18
N THR A 150 0.88 -3.72 1.35
CA THR A 150 -0.23 -2.82 1.67
C THR A 150 0.18 -1.37 1.46
N ALA A 151 -0.81 -0.48 1.39
CA ALA A 151 -0.61 0.95 1.56
C ALA A 151 -1.80 1.56 2.31
N TYR A 152 -1.56 2.56 3.15
CA TYR A 152 -2.62 3.17 3.98
C TYR A 152 -2.23 4.55 4.54
N TYR A 153 -3.24 5.32 4.91
CA TYR A 153 -3.11 6.59 5.62
C TYR A 153 -2.91 6.32 7.13
N LEU A 154 -2.03 7.06 7.80
CA LEU A 154 -1.68 6.87 9.21
C LEU A 154 -2.71 7.50 10.17
N ASN A 155 -3.99 7.18 9.99
CA ASN A 155 -5.10 7.66 10.81
C ASN A 155 -5.24 6.95 12.17
N GLU A 156 -4.60 5.80 12.36
CA GLU A 156 -4.72 5.03 13.59
C GLU A 156 -3.92 5.64 14.75
N PRO A 157 -4.48 5.64 15.98
CA PRO A 157 -3.76 6.07 17.17
C PRO A 157 -2.41 5.36 17.31
N GLY A 158 -1.33 6.13 17.38
CA GLY A 158 0.03 5.61 17.52
C GLY A 158 0.66 5.08 16.22
N GLY A 159 -0.08 4.96 15.12
CA GLY A 159 0.44 4.51 13.82
C GLY A 159 1.60 5.39 13.33
N LYS A 160 1.42 6.72 13.35
CA LYS A 160 2.48 7.68 13.02
C LYS A 160 3.71 7.50 13.90
N LYS A 161 3.53 7.45 15.22
CA LYS A 161 4.64 7.25 16.18
C LYS A 161 5.39 5.94 15.92
N GLN A 162 4.67 4.87 15.55
CA GLN A 162 5.28 3.59 15.20
C GLN A 162 6.16 3.70 13.95
N ILE A 163 5.66 4.32 12.88
CA ILE A 163 6.42 4.51 11.64
C ILE A 163 7.65 5.41 11.88
N GLU A 164 7.51 6.52 12.60
CA GLU A 164 8.64 7.40 12.94
C GLU A 164 9.71 6.67 13.78
N ASN A 165 9.31 5.78 14.69
CA ASN A 165 10.25 4.98 15.46
C ASN A 165 11.03 3.98 14.57
N LYS A 166 10.36 3.35 13.58
CA LYS A 166 11.02 2.48 12.61
C LYS A 166 11.99 3.29 11.74
N ARG A 167 11.56 4.46 11.27
CA ARG A 167 12.36 5.39 10.48
C ARG A 167 13.64 5.82 11.20
N LYS A 168 13.56 6.14 12.50
CA LYS A 168 14.74 6.47 13.33
C LYS A 168 15.72 5.30 13.50
N LYS A 169 15.21 4.06 13.44
CA LYS A 169 15.98 2.81 13.57
C LYS A 169 16.15 2.11 12.21
N ARG A 170 16.06 2.88 11.11
CA ARG A 170 16.19 2.34 9.76
C ARG A 170 17.52 1.63 9.56
N LEU A 171 17.52 0.67 8.64
CA LEU A 171 18.74 0.04 8.14
C LEU A 171 19.55 1.06 7.33
N GLU A 172 20.84 0.78 7.18
CA GLU A 172 21.76 1.64 6.41
C GLU A 172 21.39 1.69 4.92
N GLU A 173 20.89 0.57 4.40
CA GLU A 173 20.53 0.40 3.00
C GLU A 173 19.02 0.26 2.81
N VAL A 174 18.55 0.64 1.63
CA VAL A 174 17.21 0.30 1.12
C VAL A 174 17.32 -0.99 0.32
N TYR A 175 16.76 -2.06 0.86
CA TYR A 175 16.74 -3.40 0.29
C TYR A 175 15.63 -3.55 -0.72
#